data_AF-A0A2U8TQN0-F1
#
_entry.id   AF-A0A2U8TQN0-F1
#
_cell.length_a   1.000
_cell.length_b   1.000
_cell.length_c   1.000
_cell.angle_alpha   90.00
_cell.angle_beta   90.00
_cell.angle_gamma   90.00
#
_symmetry.space_group_name_H-M   'P 1'
#
loop_
_entity.id
_entity.type
_entity.pdbx_description
1 polymer ?
#
loop_
_entity_poly.entity_id
_entity_poly.type
_entity_poly.pdbx_seq_one_letter_code
_entity_poly.pdbx_strand_id
1 'polypeptide(L)' 'MPSSLPGSRAEVGGGVRVTAAEKHNFFAEAGYTKGNDIEQPWAVTVGYRYTW' A
#
# COMPACT_ATOMS: atom_id res chain seq x y z
N MET A 1 -3.14 -6.37 32.13
CA MET A 1 -3.96 -5.58 31.20
C MET A 1 -3.14 -5.39 29.93
N PRO A 2 -3.49 -6.00 28.78
CA PRO A 2 -2.66 -5.86 27.59
C PRO A 2 -2.78 -4.43 27.05
N SER A 3 -1.63 -3.88 26.68
CA SER A 3 -1.41 -2.54 26.17
C SER A 3 -2.21 -2.27 24.89
N SER A 4 -3.40 -1.70 25.02
CA SER A 4 -4.05 -1.04 23.89
C SER A 4 -3.37 0.32 23.71
N LEU A 5 -2.41 0.36 22.79
CA LEU A 5 -1.77 1.60 22.37
C LEU A 5 -2.84 2.55 21.80
N PRO A 6 -3.00 3.77 22.34
CA PRO A 6 -4.01 4.70 21.88
C PRO A 6 -3.65 5.19 20.48
N GLY A 7 -4.49 4.87 19.50
CA GLY A 7 -4.28 5.27 18.11
C GLY A 7 -3.61 4.23 17.22
N SER A 8 -3.90 2.95 17.40
CA SER A 8 -3.54 1.89 16.45
C SER A 8 -4.24 2.10 15.11
N ARG A 9 -3.66 2.96 14.26
CA ARG A 9 -3.95 2.96 12.83
C ARG A 9 -3.47 1.60 12.29
N ALA A 10 -4.41 0.66 12.13
CA ALA A 10 -4.12 -0.63 11.53
C ALA A 10 -4.06 -0.43 10.00
N GLU A 11 -2.84 -0.36 9.48
CA GLU A 11 -2.55 -0.26 8.05
C GLU A 11 -2.18 -1.65 7.57
N VAL A 12 -3.04 -2.25 6.77
CA VAL A 12 -2.79 -3.54 6.12
C VAL A 12 -2.67 -3.30 4.63
N GLY A 13 -1.53 -3.63 4.05
CA GLY A 13 -1.26 -3.37 2.64
C GLY A 13 -0.43 -4.47 2.02
N GLY A 14 -0.64 -4.68 0.72
CA GLY A 14 0.06 -5.65 -0.07
C GLY A 14 0.28 -5.13 -1.49
N GLY A 15 1.37 -5.55 -2.13
CA GLY A 15 1.74 -5.08 -3.46
C GLY A 15 2.35 -6.16 -4.33
N VAL A 16 2.22 -5.97 -5.63
CA VAL A 16 2.87 -6.76 -6.67
C VAL A 16 3.77 -5.86 -7.51
N ARG A 17 4.96 -6.37 -7.83
CA ARG A 17 5.88 -5.74 -8.77
C ARG A 17 6.20 -6.72 -9.88
N VAL A 18 6.01 -6.28 -11.12
CA VAL A 18 6.29 -7.06 -12.32
C VAL A 18 7.33 -6.30 -13.13
N THR A 19 8.47 -6.95 -13.38
CA THR A 19 9.50 -6.44 -14.29
C THR A 19 9.42 -7.24 -15.58
N ALA A 20 9.00 -6.58 -16.66
CA ALA A 20 8.93 -7.15 -17.99
C ALA A 20 10.13 -6.67 -18.82
N ALA A 21 10.86 -7.63 -19.39
CA ALA A 21 11.91 -7.41 -20.38
C ALA A 21 12.96 -6.35 -19.99
N GLU A 22 13.41 -6.36 -18.72
CA GLU A 22 14.43 -5.48 -18.09
C GLU A 22 14.16 -3.97 -18.11
N LYS A 23 13.43 -3.48 -19.10
CA LYS A 23 13.18 -2.06 -19.38
C LYS A 23 11.84 -1.58 -18.81
N HIS A 24 10.88 -2.48 -18.62
CA HIS A 24 9.54 -2.12 -18.15
C HIS A 24 9.31 -2.62 -16.73
N ASN A 25 9.15 -1.68 -15.80
CA ASN A 25 8.86 -1.98 -14.40
C ASN A 25 7.46 -1.47 -14.07
N PHE A 26 6.60 -2.40 -13.68
CA PHE A 26 5.24 -2.11 -13.23
C PHE A 26 5.14 -2.46 -11.75
N PHE A 27 4.53 -1.59 -10.97
CA PHE A 27 4.20 -1.88 -9.58
C PHE A 27 2.78 -1.44 -9.27
N ALA A 28 2.07 -2.28 -8.54
CA ALA A 28 0.73 -2.02 -8.06
C ALA A 28 0.69 -2.38 -6.59
N GLU A 29 0.38 -1.41 -5.75
CA GLU A 29 0.25 -1.54 -4.31
C GLU A 29 -1.14 -1.12 -3.89
N ALA A 30 -1.75 -1.92 -3.02
CA ALA A 30 -3.04 -1.62 -2.43
C ALA A 30 -2.90 -1.67 -0.91
N GLY A 31 -3.31 -0.58 -0.25
CA GLY A 31 -3.32 -0.44 1.20
C GLY A 31 -4.73 -0.14 1.68
N TYR A 32 -5.12 -0.79 2.78
CA TYR A 32 -6.33 -0.49 3.52
C TYR A 32 -5.94 0.01 4.91
N THR A 33 -6.41 1.21 5.24
CA THR A 33 -6.10 1.88 6.50
C THR A 33 -7.38 2.18 7.26
N LYS A 34 -7.61 1.48 8.37
CA LYS A 34 -8.78 1.74 9.24
C LYS A 34 -8.35 2.61 10.42
N GLY A 35 -8.64 3.91 10.33
CA GLY A 35 -8.46 4.87 11.42
C GLY A 35 -9.77 5.12 12.20
N ASN A 36 -9.66 5.42 13.49
CA ASN A 36 -10.80 5.64 14.40
C ASN A 36 -11.61 6.93 14.12
N ASP A 37 -11.12 7.81 13.25
CA ASP A 37 -11.73 9.14 13.00
C ASP A 37 -11.61 9.60 11.52
N ILE A 38 -10.68 9.01 10.76
CA ILE A 38 -10.50 9.27 9.32
C ILE A 38 -10.54 7.93 8.59
N GLU A 39 -11.70 7.64 8.02
CA GLU A 39 -11.91 6.53 7.09
C GLU A 39 -11.23 6.90 5.77
N GLN A 40 -9.98 6.50 5.58
CA GLN A 40 -9.38 6.48 4.26
C GLN A 40 -9.63 5.07 3.68
N PRO A 41 -10.69 4.91 2.87
CA PRO A 41 -11.34 3.61 2.70
C PRO A 41 -10.50 2.60 1.92
N TRP A 42 -9.56 3.06 1.10
CA TRP A 42 -8.60 2.24 0.37
C TRP A 42 -7.64 3.19 -0.35
N ALA A 43 -6.36 2.86 -0.37
CA ALA A 43 -5.33 3.54 -1.14
C ALA A 43 -4.79 2.56 -2.17
N VAL A 44 -4.88 2.93 -3.44
CA VAL A 44 -4.29 2.14 -4.53
C VAL A 44 -3.25 3.00 -5.22
N THR A 45 -2.03 2.48 -5.26
CA THR A 45 -0.88 3.08 -5.91
C THR A 45 -0.51 2.23 -7.10
N VAL A 46 -0.53 2.82 -8.29
CA VAL A 46 -0.03 2.17 -9.51
C VAL A 46 1.10 3.01 -10.06
N GLY A 47 2.15 2.33 -10.51
CA GLY A 47 3.28 2.98 -11.11
C GLY A 47 3.89 2.17 -12.24
N TYR A 48 4.36 2.92 -13.23
CA TYR A 48 5.02 2.41 -14.39
C TYR A 48 6.32 3.18 -14.59
N ARG A 49 7.40 2.44 -14.82
CA ARG A 49 8.72 3.00 -15.10
C ARG A 49 9.30 2.30 -16.31
N TYR A 50 9.64 3.11 -17.31
CA TYR A 50 10.44 2.69 -18.45
C TYR A 50 11.87 3.18 -18.27
N THR A 51 12.83 2.27 -18.39
CA THR A 51 14.27 2.58 -18.35
C THR A 51 14.82 2.39 -19.76
N TRP A 52 15.27 3.47 -20.40
CA TRP A 52 15.81 3.42 -21.76
C TRP A 52 17.27 3.02 -21.78
#